data_AF-A0A432SSR1-F1
#
_entry.id   AF-A0A432SSR1-F1
#
_cell.length_a   1.000
_cell.length_b   1.000
_cell.length_c   1.000
_cell.angle_alpha   90.00
_cell.angle_beta   90.00
_cell.angle_gamma   90.00
#
_symmetry.space_group_name_H-M   'P 1'
#
loop_
_entity.id
_entity.type
_entity.pdbx_description
1 polymer ?
#
loop_
_entity_poly.entity_id
_entity_poly.type
_entity_poly.pdbx_seq_one_letter_code
_entity_poly.pdbx_strand_id
1 'polypeptide(L)'
;MPWPRLQLTALEPIKEASAIVAELVRSLKVLKIDIKFFDIGGGLGIQYDDEKLIEPYDYAQAIFSTLTGLDVTIMCEPGRYLTANSGYFLTRVLYEKTNGDKRFVIVDGGMNDLIRPSLYNAYHKVEIIGKAEDEEVSDCDVVGPVCESGDFFAKNINLPATRENDLLVIHSAGAYCATMSSNYNTRGRVAEVAVEAGSDRLIRRRETFEDMIMLEKDYLKDS
;
A
#
# COMPACT_ATOMS: atom_id res chain seq x y z
N MET A 1 0.95 -20.39 2.47
CA MET A 1 0.79 -20.21 1.00
C MET A 1 1.28 -18.80 0.70
N PRO A 2 2.20 -18.58 -0.26
CA PRO A 2 2.72 -17.24 -0.52
C PRO A 2 1.57 -16.31 -0.94
N TRP A 3 1.51 -15.12 -0.34
CA TRP A 3 0.46 -14.13 -0.56
C TRP A 3 0.43 -13.69 -2.04
N PRO A 4 -0.75 -13.38 -2.62
CA PRO A 4 -0.86 -12.92 -4.00
C PRO A 4 -0.03 -11.64 -4.21
N ARG A 5 0.97 -11.71 -5.08
CA ARG A 5 1.89 -10.59 -5.34
C ARG A 5 1.36 -9.75 -6.51
N LEU A 6 0.59 -8.70 -6.21
CA LEU A 6 0.15 -7.70 -7.19
C LEU A 6 1.29 -6.71 -7.54
N GLN A 7 2.42 -7.24 -8.01
CA GLN A 7 3.58 -6.47 -8.45
C GLN A 7 4.46 -7.23 -9.46
N LEU A 8 5.14 -6.50 -10.34
CA LEU A 8 6.12 -7.08 -11.26
C LEU A 8 7.44 -7.31 -10.52
N THR A 9 7.87 -8.57 -10.49
CA THR A 9 9.12 -9.02 -9.85
C THR A 9 10.09 -9.67 -10.83
N ALA A 10 9.72 -9.77 -12.11
CA ALA A 10 10.54 -10.31 -13.17
C ALA A 10 10.75 -9.30 -14.30
N LEU A 11 11.97 -9.23 -14.82
CA LEU A 11 12.35 -8.35 -15.94
C LEU A 11 11.84 -8.85 -17.29
N GLU A 12 11.75 -10.16 -17.49
CA GLU A 12 11.46 -10.75 -18.80
C GLU A 12 10.11 -10.27 -19.38
N PRO A 13 8.99 -10.27 -18.62
CA PRO A 13 7.71 -9.78 -19.15
C PRO A 13 7.74 -8.30 -19.57
N ILE A 14 8.53 -7.48 -18.86
CA ILE A 14 8.69 -6.06 -19.16
C ILE A 14 9.45 -5.89 -20.47
N LYS A 15 10.54 -6.65 -20.64
CA LYS A 15 11.34 -6.64 -21.86
C LYS A 15 10.55 -7.13 -23.07
N GLU A 16 9.79 -8.23 -22.92
CA GLU A 16 8.94 -8.77 -23.97
C GLU A 16 7.87 -7.76 -24.42
N ALA A 17 7.15 -7.16 -23.47
CA ALA A 17 6.15 -6.14 -23.78
C ALA A 17 6.79 -4.92 -24.48
N SER A 18 7.93 -4.45 -23.98
CA SER A 18 8.68 -3.35 -24.58
C SER A 18 9.12 -3.65 -26.02
N ALA A 19 9.57 -4.88 -26.31
CA ALA A 19 9.96 -5.30 -27.65
C ALA A 19 8.78 -5.29 -28.63
N ILE A 20 7.61 -5.79 -28.21
CA ILE A 20 6.39 -5.80 -29.03
C ILE A 20 5.96 -4.36 -29.37
N VAL A 21 5.95 -3.47 -28.38
CA VAL A 21 5.55 -2.07 -28.59
C VAL A 21 6.60 -1.34 -29.45
N ALA A 22 7.89 -1.66 -29.31
CA ALA A 22 8.94 -1.09 -30.16
C ALA A 22 8.77 -1.45 -31.64
N GLU A 23 8.42 -2.70 -31.96
CA GLU A 23 8.10 -3.13 -33.33
C GLU A 23 6.87 -2.41 -33.91
N LEU A 24 5.85 -2.19 -33.08
CA LEU A 24 4.70 -1.37 -33.47
C LEU A 24 5.14 0.06 -33.79
N VAL A 25 5.96 0.68 -32.94
CA VAL A 25 6.47 2.05 -33.18
C VAL A 25 7.29 2.12 -34.47
N ARG A 26 8.13 1.13 -34.77
CA ARG A 26 8.86 1.04 -36.04
C ARG A 26 7.90 1.01 -37.23
N SER A 27 6.85 0.20 -37.16
CA SER A 27 5.82 0.08 -38.20
C SER A 27 5.07 1.40 -38.42
N LEU A 28 4.72 2.11 -37.34
CA LEU A 28 4.04 3.41 -37.41
C LEU A 28 4.95 4.50 -38.01
N LYS A 29 6.26 4.48 -37.72
CA LYS A 29 7.23 5.40 -38.33
C LYS A 29 7.36 5.20 -39.86
N VAL A 30 7.29 3.96 -40.36
CA VAL A 30 7.26 3.68 -41.82
C VAL A 30 6.04 4.33 -42.48
N LEU A 31 4.91 4.39 -41.78
CA LEU A 31 3.70 5.08 -42.21
C LEU A 31 3.78 6.61 -42.06
N LYS A 32 4.95 7.16 -41.70
CA LYS A 32 5.21 8.59 -41.48
C LYS A 32 4.40 9.19 -40.32
N ILE A 33 4.01 8.37 -39.34
CA ILE A 33 3.41 8.84 -38.10
C ILE A 33 4.55 9.29 -37.17
N ASP A 34 4.52 10.56 -36.76
CA ASP A 34 5.57 11.16 -35.93
C ASP A 34 5.40 10.81 -34.44
N ILE A 35 5.84 9.62 -34.07
CA ILE A 35 5.82 9.15 -32.67
C ILE A 35 6.99 9.78 -31.90
N LYS A 36 6.66 10.57 -30.86
CA LYS A 36 7.63 11.22 -29.97
C LYS A 36 7.82 10.54 -28.63
N PHE A 37 6.83 9.79 -28.15
CA PHE A 37 6.82 9.23 -26.80
C PHE A 37 6.70 7.71 -26.83
N PHE A 38 7.40 7.07 -25.90
CA PHE A 38 7.33 5.64 -25.65
C PHE A 38 7.04 5.44 -24.15
N ASP A 39 5.78 5.16 -23.84
CA ASP A 39 5.35 4.95 -22.46
C ASP A 39 5.47 3.47 -22.08
N ILE A 40 6.23 3.19 -21.03
CA ILE A 40 6.42 1.85 -20.48
C ILE A 40 5.48 1.54 -19.31
N GLY A 41 4.65 2.50 -18.91
CA GLY A 41 3.78 2.41 -17.74
C GLY A 41 4.57 2.32 -16.43
N GLY A 42 3.96 1.69 -15.43
CA GLY A 42 4.53 1.48 -14.10
C GLY A 42 4.79 0.01 -13.77
N GLY A 43 4.47 -0.36 -12.53
CA GLY A 43 4.44 -1.77 -12.09
C GLY A 43 5.71 -2.29 -11.43
N LEU A 44 6.79 -1.49 -11.37
CA LEU A 44 7.99 -1.81 -10.60
C LEU A 44 7.60 -2.06 -9.13
N GLY A 45 7.92 -3.25 -8.63
CA GLY A 45 7.57 -3.70 -7.29
C GLY A 45 8.38 -3.04 -6.18
N ILE A 46 7.94 -3.27 -4.95
CA ILE A 46 8.68 -2.96 -3.72
C ILE A 46 8.76 -4.21 -2.83
N GLN A 47 9.65 -4.18 -1.86
CA GLN A 47 9.78 -5.28 -0.91
C GLN A 47 8.72 -5.11 0.19
N TYR A 48 7.82 -6.07 0.31
CA TYR A 48 6.84 -6.15 1.40
C TYR A 48 7.31 -7.13 2.48
N ASP A 49 7.99 -8.21 2.08
CA ASP A 49 8.56 -9.24 2.94
C ASP A 49 10.01 -9.55 2.50
N ASP A 50 10.25 -10.65 1.81
CA ASP A 50 11.57 -11.14 1.39
C ASP A 50 11.78 -11.09 -0.13
N GLU A 51 10.95 -10.34 -0.85
CA GLU A 51 11.00 -10.35 -2.31
C GLU A 51 12.30 -9.75 -2.87
N LYS A 52 12.90 -10.46 -3.83
CA LYS A 52 13.99 -9.89 -4.64
C LYS A 52 13.42 -8.84 -5.60
N LEU A 53 13.92 -7.62 -5.48
CA LEU A 53 13.50 -6.51 -6.33
C LEU A 53 14.27 -6.46 -7.65
N ILE A 54 13.62 -5.82 -8.62
CA ILE A 54 14.27 -5.41 -9.86
C ILE A 54 14.95 -4.07 -9.58
N GLU A 55 16.26 -4.01 -9.79
CA GLU A 55 16.99 -2.75 -9.70
C GLU A 55 16.56 -1.79 -10.82
N PRO A 56 16.36 -0.49 -10.54
CA PRO A 56 15.99 0.49 -11.57
C PRO A 56 16.96 0.53 -12.76
N TYR A 57 18.25 0.25 -12.51
CA TYR A 57 19.25 0.15 -13.55
C TYR A 57 18.96 -1.00 -14.51
N ASP A 58 18.68 -2.21 -13.99
CA ASP A 58 18.39 -3.38 -14.81
C ASP A 58 17.07 -3.23 -15.57
N TYR A 59 16.07 -2.61 -14.94
CA TYR A 59 14.81 -2.22 -15.58
C TYR A 59 15.06 -1.30 -16.78
N ALA A 60 15.83 -0.22 -16.59
CA ALA A 60 16.16 0.71 -17.66
C ALA A 60 16.96 0.05 -18.79
N GLN A 61 17.96 -0.79 -18.47
CA GLN A 61 18.75 -1.52 -19.46
C GLN A 61 17.89 -2.48 -20.29
N ALA A 62 16.97 -3.21 -19.65
CA ALA A 62 16.05 -4.09 -20.36
C ALA A 62 15.23 -3.34 -21.40
N ILE A 63 14.71 -2.15 -21.06
CA ILE A 63 13.94 -1.30 -21.97
C ILE A 63 14.82 -0.71 -23.07
N PHE A 64 15.98 -0.13 -22.73
CA PHE A 64 16.86 0.46 -23.73
C PHE A 64 17.32 -0.55 -24.78
N SER A 65 17.48 -1.83 -24.39
CA SER A 65 17.86 -2.89 -25.33
C SER A 65 16.83 -3.09 -26.45
N THR A 66 15.54 -2.83 -26.22
CA THR A 66 14.46 -3.01 -27.22
C THR A 66 14.29 -1.79 -28.12
N LEU A 67 14.71 -0.62 -27.65
CA LEU A 67 14.50 0.68 -28.30
C LEU A 67 15.62 1.09 -29.25
N THR A 68 16.58 0.19 -29.54
CA THR A 68 17.68 0.47 -30.47
C THR A 68 17.14 1.00 -31.81
N GLY A 69 17.67 2.15 -32.24
CA GLY A 69 17.29 2.83 -33.48
C GLY A 69 16.00 3.68 -33.40
N LEU A 70 15.34 3.75 -32.25
CA LEU A 70 14.18 4.61 -32.03
C LEU A 70 14.59 5.89 -31.30
N ASP A 71 14.52 7.01 -32.00
CA ASP A 71 14.54 8.34 -31.38
C ASP A 71 13.14 8.67 -30.83
N VAL A 72 12.95 8.42 -29.54
CA VAL A 72 11.71 8.63 -28.77
C VAL A 72 12.06 9.03 -27.34
N THR A 73 11.19 9.84 -26.72
CA THR A 73 11.25 10.15 -25.29
C THR A 73 10.58 9.03 -24.51
N ILE A 74 11.29 8.42 -23.56
CA ILE A 74 10.72 7.39 -22.69
C ILE A 74 9.94 8.05 -21.55
N MET A 75 8.75 7.51 -21.28
CA MET A 75 7.91 7.91 -20.15
C MET A 75 7.67 6.72 -19.23
N CYS A 76 7.71 6.95 -17.92
CA CYS A 76 7.46 5.95 -16.89
C CYS A 76 6.36 6.46 -15.95
N GLU A 77 5.52 5.56 -15.45
CA GLU A 77 4.41 5.87 -14.54
C GLU A 77 4.56 5.18 -13.16
N PRO A 78 5.66 5.39 -12.42
CA PRO A 78 5.88 4.71 -11.14
C PRO A 78 4.95 5.28 -10.05
N GLY A 79 3.99 4.47 -9.59
CA GLY A 79 3.17 4.78 -8.42
C GLY A 79 3.73 4.15 -7.15
N ARG A 80 3.47 2.84 -6.97
CA ARG A 80 3.87 2.05 -5.79
C ARG A 80 5.34 2.22 -5.41
N TYR A 81 6.21 2.16 -6.42
CA TYR A 81 7.66 2.27 -6.23
C TYR A 81 8.09 3.57 -5.55
N LEU A 82 7.40 4.69 -5.83
CA LEU A 82 7.75 5.99 -5.26
C LEU A 82 7.24 6.15 -3.83
N THR A 83 6.01 5.74 -3.55
CA THR A 83 5.31 6.17 -2.32
C THR A 83 5.09 5.06 -1.30
N ALA A 84 5.16 3.78 -1.67
CA ALA A 84 4.73 2.72 -0.76
C ALA A 84 5.55 2.68 0.53
N ASN A 85 6.88 2.66 0.42
CA ASN A 85 7.80 2.56 1.57
C ASN A 85 8.01 3.86 2.33
N SER A 86 7.54 5.01 1.81
CA SER A 86 7.59 6.28 2.54
C SER A 86 6.43 6.45 3.52
N GLY A 87 5.43 5.56 3.49
CA GLY A 87 4.25 5.64 4.34
C GLY A 87 4.18 4.51 5.36
N TYR A 88 3.80 4.89 6.58
CA TYR A 88 3.49 3.97 7.68
C TYR A 88 2.08 4.25 8.16
N PHE A 89 1.33 3.19 8.48
CA PHE A 89 0.05 3.32 9.14
C PHE A 89 0.23 3.04 10.63
N LEU A 90 0.03 4.08 11.43
CA LEU A 90 0.14 4.02 12.89
C LEU A 90 -1.25 3.79 13.49
N THR A 91 -1.35 2.82 14.38
CA THR A 91 -2.59 2.47 15.06
C THR A 91 -2.30 2.06 16.49
N ARG A 92 -3.27 2.24 17.38
CA ARG A 92 -3.13 1.97 18.80
C ARG A 92 -3.84 0.68 19.18
N VAL A 93 -3.23 -0.13 20.03
CA VAL A 93 -3.88 -1.29 20.64
C VAL A 93 -5.00 -0.81 21.57
N LEU A 94 -6.22 -1.28 21.31
CA LEU A 94 -7.38 -1.07 22.17
C LEU A 94 -7.41 -2.13 23.28
N TYR A 95 -7.30 -3.40 22.90
CA TYR A 95 -7.25 -4.51 23.84
C TYR A 95 -6.80 -5.78 23.13
N GLU A 96 -6.41 -6.75 23.94
CA GLU A 96 -6.07 -8.09 23.46
C GLU A 96 -7.17 -9.07 23.90
N LYS A 97 -7.53 -10.00 23.02
CA LYS A 97 -8.54 -11.02 23.30
C LYS A 97 -8.00 -12.39 22.90
N THR A 98 -8.27 -13.39 23.74
CA THR A 98 -8.04 -14.79 23.41
C THR A 98 -9.39 -15.49 23.20
N ASN A 99 -9.52 -16.25 22.11
CA ASN A 99 -10.68 -17.09 21.85
C ASN A 99 -10.20 -18.51 21.49
N GLY A 100 -10.40 -19.46 22.40
CA GLY A 100 -9.75 -20.77 22.32
C GLY A 100 -8.23 -20.60 22.35
N ASP A 101 -7.54 -21.19 21.38
CA ASP A 101 -6.08 -21.10 21.26
C ASP A 101 -5.61 -19.90 20.44
N LYS A 102 -6.55 -19.06 19.94
CA LYS A 102 -6.22 -17.95 19.05
C LYS A 102 -6.23 -16.61 19.76
N ARG A 103 -5.11 -15.89 19.64
CA ARG A 103 -4.87 -14.54 20.17
C ARG A 103 -5.21 -13.48 19.12
N PHE A 104 -5.89 -12.43 19.53
CA PHE A 104 -6.28 -11.30 18.69
C PHE A 104 -5.80 -10.01 19.35
N VAL A 105 -5.04 -9.21 18.60
CA VAL A 105 -4.65 -7.85 18.97
C VAL A 105 -5.62 -6.90 18.26
N ILE A 106 -6.54 -6.30 19.02
CA ILE A 106 -7.55 -5.39 18.47
C ILE A 106 -6.97 -3.97 18.52
N VAL A 107 -6.92 -3.31 17.37
CA VAL A 107 -6.38 -1.95 17.23
C VAL A 107 -7.47 -0.92 16.85
N ASP A 108 -7.14 0.37 16.93
CA ASP A 108 -8.08 1.46 16.68
C ASP A 108 -8.27 1.82 15.20
N GLY A 109 -7.40 1.32 14.32
CA GLY A 109 -7.53 1.39 12.86
C GLY A 109 -8.35 0.23 12.32
N GLY A 110 -9.01 0.41 11.18
CA GLY A 110 -9.77 -0.65 10.52
C GLY A 110 -9.47 -0.78 9.02
N MET A 111 -10.10 -1.75 8.37
CA MET A 111 -10.03 -1.97 6.93
C MET A 111 -10.54 -0.76 6.12
N ASN A 112 -11.37 0.09 6.73
CA ASN A 112 -11.81 1.35 6.13
C ASN A 112 -10.63 2.34 6.00
N ASP A 113 -9.57 2.20 6.80
CA ASP A 113 -8.37 3.04 6.79
C ASP A 113 -7.28 2.45 5.88
N LEU A 114 -7.09 1.12 5.94
CA LEU A 114 -6.13 0.37 5.12
C LEU A 114 -6.75 -0.97 4.67
N ILE A 115 -7.33 -0.95 3.47
CA ILE A 115 -8.13 -2.07 2.96
C ILE A 115 -7.33 -3.21 2.31
N ARG A 116 -6.04 -2.98 2.00
CA ARG A 116 -5.24 -3.90 1.16
C ARG A 116 -5.16 -5.35 1.69
N PRO A 117 -4.95 -5.62 2.98
CA PRO A 117 -4.93 -6.97 3.51
C PRO A 117 -6.27 -7.68 3.28
N SER A 118 -7.39 -6.98 3.52
CA SER A 118 -8.73 -7.52 3.28
C SER A 118 -9.02 -7.76 1.79
N LEU A 119 -8.71 -6.77 0.95
CA LEU A 119 -9.09 -6.78 -0.46
C LEU A 119 -8.19 -7.68 -1.33
N TYR A 120 -6.89 -7.71 -1.06
CA TYR A 120 -5.90 -8.38 -1.90
C TYR A 120 -5.22 -9.54 -1.20
N ASN A 121 -5.53 -9.80 0.08
CA ASN A 121 -4.71 -10.67 0.90
C ASN A 121 -3.24 -10.16 0.87
N ALA A 122 -3.05 -8.84 0.96
CA ALA A 122 -1.72 -8.24 0.88
C ALA A 122 -1.00 -8.33 2.23
N TYR A 123 0.26 -8.75 2.20
CA TYR A 123 1.13 -8.68 3.36
C TYR A 123 1.66 -7.25 3.57
N HIS A 124 1.72 -6.85 4.84
CA HIS A 124 2.46 -5.69 5.33
C HIS A 124 3.18 -6.11 6.60
N LYS A 125 4.45 -5.74 6.76
CA LYS A 125 5.14 -5.93 8.04
C LYS A 125 4.41 -5.17 9.14
N VAL A 126 4.23 -5.82 10.29
CA VAL A 126 3.65 -5.24 11.50
C VAL A 126 4.68 -5.25 12.62
N GLU A 127 4.82 -4.13 13.32
CA GLU A 127 5.77 -3.95 14.41
C GLU A 127 5.13 -3.18 15.56
N ILE A 128 5.61 -3.37 16.79
CA ILE A 128 5.17 -2.62 17.97
C ILE A 128 6.28 -1.69 18.40
N ILE A 129 5.99 -0.40 18.52
CA ILE A 129 6.99 0.61 18.89
C ILE A 129 7.43 0.38 20.35
N GLY A 130 8.74 0.38 20.58
CA GLY A 130 9.32 0.35 21.93
C GLY A 130 9.41 -1.04 22.56
N LYS A 131 9.17 -2.10 21.79
CA LYS A 131 9.38 -3.50 22.19
C LYS A 131 10.76 -3.98 21.77
N ALA A 132 11.41 -4.78 22.62
CA ALA A 132 12.73 -5.32 22.30
C ALA A 132 12.61 -6.53 21.35
N GLU A 133 13.63 -6.75 20.51
CA GLU A 133 13.65 -7.86 19.54
C GLU A 133 13.69 -9.25 20.21
N ASP A 134 14.15 -9.33 21.46
CA ASP A 134 14.27 -10.55 22.24
C ASP A 134 13.07 -10.84 23.16
N GLU A 135 12.03 -10.00 23.12
CA GLU A 135 10.78 -10.28 23.86
C GLU A 135 10.12 -11.58 23.35
N GLU A 136 9.57 -12.36 24.28
CA GLU A 136 8.80 -13.55 23.92
C GLU A 136 7.60 -13.18 23.05
N VAL A 137 7.52 -13.82 21.88
CA VAL A 137 6.45 -13.63 20.91
C VAL A 137 5.48 -14.80 20.94
N SER A 138 4.22 -14.52 20.60
CA SER A 138 3.20 -15.55 20.38
C SER A 138 2.38 -15.24 19.13
N ASP A 139 1.88 -16.29 18.48
CA ASP A 139 1.05 -16.19 17.29
C ASP A 139 -0.25 -15.43 17.59
N CYS A 140 -0.59 -14.48 16.72
CA CYS A 140 -1.81 -13.69 16.81
C CYS A 140 -2.29 -13.19 15.45
N ASP A 141 -3.55 -12.75 15.42
CA ASP A 141 -4.09 -11.91 14.35
C ASP A 141 -4.19 -10.46 14.83
N VAL A 142 -3.82 -9.52 13.96
CA VAL A 142 -4.02 -8.08 14.18
C VAL A 142 -5.27 -7.66 13.43
N VAL A 143 -6.28 -7.20 14.16
CA VAL A 143 -7.63 -6.93 13.65
C VAL A 143 -8.12 -5.54 14.06
N GLY A 144 -8.98 -4.96 13.24
CA GLY A 144 -9.61 -3.68 13.55
C GLY A 144 -10.94 -3.82 14.30
N PRO A 145 -11.64 -2.70 14.54
CA PRO A 145 -12.90 -2.65 15.28
C PRO A 145 -14.15 -2.73 14.38
N VAL A 146 -14.00 -2.91 13.06
CA VAL A 146 -15.11 -2.98 12.10
C VAL A 146 -15.80 -4.35 12.21
N CYS A 147 -17.12 -4.37 12.02
CA CYS A 147 -17.99 -5.53 12.26
C CYS A 147 -17.87 -6.67 11.23
N GLU A 148 -16.76 -6.75 10.49
CA GLU A 148 -16.56 -7.72 9.42
C GLU A 148 -15.39 -8.64 9.73
N SER A 149 -15.54 -9.93 9.41
CA SER A 149 -14.43 -10.91 9.51
C SER A 149 -13.27 -10.60 8.57
N GLY A 150 -13.52 -9.75 7.56
CA GLY A 150 -12.52 -9.18 6.66
C GLY A 150 -11.70 -8.06 7.28
N ASP A 151 -12.01 -7.57 8.49
CA ASP A 151 -11.28 -6.49 9.14
C ASP A 151 -10.02 -7.00 9.85
N PHE A 152 -8.98 -7.27 9.06
CA PHE A 152 -7.67 -7.68 9.56
C PHE A 152 -6.55 -6.93 8.85
N PHE A 153 -5.43 -6.75 9.55
CA PHE A 153 -4.19 -6.24 8.99
C PHE A 153 -3.17 -7.35 8.76
N ALA A 154 -3.10 -8.32 9.66
CA ALA A 154 -2.20 -9.46 9.58
C ALA A 154 -2.82 -10.68 10.28
N LYS A 155 -2.51 -11.88 9.77
CA LYS A 155 -3.01 -13.15 10.31
C LYS A 155 -1.85 -14.11 10.55
N ASN A 156 -1.90 -14.82 11.68
CA ASN A 156 -0.91 -15.80 12.12
C ASN A 156 0.52 -15.20 12.08
N ILE A 157 0.69 -14.07 12.76
CA ILE A 157 1.99 -13.41 12.92
C ILE A 157 2.43 -13.49 14.39
N ASN A 158 3.74 -13.53 14.61
CA ASN A 158 4.32 -13.53 15.94
C ASN A 158 4.54 -12.09 16.40
N LEU A 159 3.89 -11.71 17.50
CA LEU A 159 4.11 -10.41 18.16
C LEU A 159 4.36 -10.61 19.65
N PRO A 160 5.13 -9.72 20.29
CA PRO A 160 5.24 -9.71 21.75
C PRO A 160 3.88 -9.41 22.40
N ALA A 161 3.76 -9.68 23.70
CA ALA A 161 2.55 -9.37 24.46
C ALA A 161 2.24 -7.86 24.38
N THR A 162 0.99 -7.52 24.05
CA THR A 162 0.56 -6.13 23.87
C THR A 162 -0.18 -5.60 25.09
N ARG A 163 -0.19 -4.29 25.26
CA ARG A 163 -0.97 -3.58 26.27
C ARG A 163 -1.86 -2.55 25.60
N GLU A 164 -2.95 -2.21 26.27
CA GLU A 164 -3.76 -1.06 25.88
C GLU A 164 -2.88 0.17 25.74
N ASN A 165 -3.07 0.89 24.64
CA ASN A 165 -2.30 2.06 24.22
C ASN A 165 -0.90 1.81 23.62
N ASP A 166 -0.45 0.56 23.48
CA ASP A 166 0.75 0.28 22.66
C ASP A 166 0.53 0.76 21.22
N LEU A 167 1.58 1.27 20.58
CA LEU A 167 1.54 1.72 19.19
C LEU A 167 2.03 0.63 18.26
N LEU A 168 1.19 0.25 17.30
CA LEU A 168 1.53 -0.60 16.17
C LEU A 168 1.88 0.24 14.94
N VAL A 169 2.86 -0.23 14.19
CA VAL A 169 3.27 0.28 12.88
C VAL A 169 2.97 -0.78 11.83
N ILE A 170 2.19 -0.40 10.83
CA ILE A 170 2.00 -1.20 9.61
C ILE A 170 2.81 -0.54 8.50
N HIS A 171 3.83 -1.25 8.03
CA HIS A 171 4.83 -0.74 7.08
C HIS A 171 4.30 -0.69 5.64
N SER A 172 5.00 0.02 4.77
CA SER A 172 4.72 0.07 3.32
C SER A 172 3.29 0.49 2.97
N ALA A 173 2.74 1.42 3.76
CA ALA A 173 1.36 1.88 3.70
C ALA A 173 1.17 3.20 2.94
N GLY A 174 2.17 3.66 2.18
CA GLY A 174 2.07 4.93 1.44
C GLY A 174 1.43 4.86 0.05
N ALA A 175 1.21 3.66 -0.49
CA ALA A 175 0.56 3.45 -1.79
C ALA A 175 -0.70 2.61 -1.66
N TYR A 176 -1.81 3.07 -2.27
CA TYR A 176 -3.09 2.34 -2.31
C TYR A 176 -3.65 1.99 -0.92
N CYS A 177 -3.35 2.81 0.08
CA CYS A 177 -3.89 2.68 1.44
C CYS A 177 -4.84 3.85 1.71
N ALA A 178 -4.34 5.00 2.12
CA ALA A 178 -5.17 6.19 2.37
C ALA A 178 -6.02 6.61 1.15
N THR A 179 -5.54 6.40 -0.07
CA THR A 179 -6.29 6.69 -1.31
C THR A 179 -7.49 5.76 -1.53
N MET A 180 -7.51 4.60 -0.86
CA MET A 180 -8.61 3.62 -0.90
C MET A 180 -9.40 3.62 0.41
N SER A 181 -9.19 4.61 1.29
CA SER A 181 -9.91 4.71 2.56
C SER A 181 -11.36 5.16 2.38
N SER A 182 -12.23 4.66 3.25
CA SER A 182 -13.67 4.92 3.25
C SER A 182 -14.16 5.31 4.64
N ASN A 183 -15.41 5.80 4.68
CA ASN A 183 -16.12 6.10 5.92
C ASN A 183 -16.98 4.93 6.41
N TYR A 184 -16.62 3.70 6.04
CA TYR A 184 -17.35 2.51 6.49
C TYR A 184 -17.41 2.44 8.02
N ASN A 185 -18.55 2.02 8.56
CA ASN A 185 -18.91 2.10 9.98
C ASN A 185 -18.88 3.53 10.57
N THR A 186 -19.14 4.55 9.75
CA THR A 186 -19.21 5.97 10.18
C THR A 186 -17.92 6.41 10.87
N ARG A 187 -16.78 5.97 10.32
CA ARG A 187 -15.45 6.31 10.80
C ARG A 187 -14.86 7.39 9.90
N GLY A 188 -14.55 8.56 10.44
CA GLY A 188 -13.91 9.64 9.68
C GLY A 188 -12.52 9.19 9.20
N ARG A 189 -12.16 9.50 7.94
CA ARG A 189 -10.84 9.17 7.42
C ARG A 189 -9.74 9.73 8.33
N VAL A 190 -8.69 8.92 8.50
CA VAL A 190 -7.55 9.26 9.35
C VAL A 190 -6.79 10.48 8.86
N ALA A 191 -6.12 11.15 9.80
CA ALA A 191 -5.16 12.20 9.49
C ALA A 191 -3.93 11.64 8.77
N GLU A 192 -3.27 12.46 7.96
CA GLU A 192 -1.99 12.17 7.32
C GLU A 192 -0.95 13.18 7.80
N VAL A 193 0.22 12.69 8.19
CA VAL A 193 1.33 13.49 8.71
C VAL A 193 2.57 13.21 7.85
N ALA A 194 3.29 14.26 7.47
CA ALA A 194 4.59 14.15 6.81
C ALA A 194 5.70 14.52 7.79
N VAL A 195 6.85 13.85 7.68
CA VAL A 195 8.08 14.22 8.38
C VAL A 195 9.09 14.72 7.34
N GLU A 196 9.55 15.95 7.49
CA GLU A 196 10.48 16.61 6.57
C GLU A 196 11.60 17.23 7.39
N ALA A 197 12.86 16.86 7.08
CA ALA A 197 14.04 17.32 7.80
C ALA A 197 13.95 17.20 9.35
N GLY A 198 13.30 16.13 9.82
CA GLY A 198 13.12 15.85 11.26
C GLY A 198 11.97 16.60 11.94
N SER A 199 11.19 17.40 11.19
CA SER A 199 9.99 18.07 11.71
C SER A 199 8.73 17.43 11.14
N ASP A 200 7.74 17.17 11.99
CA ASP A 200 6.43 16.69 11.55
C ASP A 200 5.49 17.84 11.16
N ARG A 201 4.63 17.59 10.17
CA ARG A 201 3.54 18.49 9.79
C ARG A 201 2.30 17.70 9.39
N LEU A 202 1.14 18.19 9.81
CA LEU A 202 -0.15 17.68 9.34
C LEU A 202 -0.33 18.04 7.86
N ILE A 203 -0.52 17.04 7.00
CA ILE A 203 -0.74 17.23 5.56
C ILE A 203 -2.20 16.94 5.15
N ARG A 204 -2.92 16.17 5.98
CA ARG A 204 -4.37 16.02 5.89
C ARG A 204 -4.95 15.92 7.30
N ARG A 205 -5.90 16.79 7.64
CA ARG A 205 -6.62 16.68 8.91
C ARG A 205 -7.50 15.43 8.95
N ARG A 206 -7.76 14.91 10.15
CA ARG A 206 -8.78 13.88 10.36
C ARG A 206 -10.16 14.44 9.99
N GLU A 207 -10.98 13.64 9.33
CA GLU A 207 -12.39 13.98 9.10
C GLU A 207 -13.18 13.95 10.40
N THR A 208 -14.08 14.90 10.57
CA THR A 208 -15.02 14.93 11.69
C THR A 208 -16.34 14.26 11.31
N PHE A 209 -17.24 14.09 12.28
CA PHE A 209 -18.58 13.59 12.00
C PHE A 209 -19.35 14.51 11.03
N GLU A 210 -19.19 15.82 11.19
CA GLU A 210 -19.82 16.84 10.36
C GLU A 210 -19.37 16.77 8.90
N ASP A 211 -18.11 16.41 8.64
CA ASP A 211 -17.61 16.20 7.27
C ASP A 211 -18.34 15.04 6.59
N MET A 212 -18.55 13.93 7.31
CA MET A 212 -19.16 12.72 6.77
C MET A 212 -20.62 12.94 6.35
N ILE A 213 -21.38 13.70 7.15
CA ILE A 213 -22.80 13.96 6.87
C ILE A 213 -23.01 15.20 5.99
N MET A 214 -21.96 15.94 5.64
CA MET A 214 -22.07 17.28 5.04
C MET A 214 -22.97 17.30 3.79
N LEU A 215 -22.89 16.25 2.95
CA LEU A 215 -23.65 16.14 1.71
C LEU A 215 -25.10 15.68 1.91
N GLU A 216 -25.46 15.26 3.12
CA GLU A 216 -26.79 14.75 3.48
C GLU A 216 -27.59 15.75 4.31
N LYS A 217 -26.92 16.70 4.99
CA LYS A 217 -27.52 17.64 5.94
C LYS A 217 -28.72 18.42 5.39
N ASP A 218 -28.61 18.95 4.18
CA ASP A 218 -29.67 19.80 3.57
C ASP A 218 -30.93 19.01 3.16
N TYR A 219 -30.85 17.67 3.17
CA TYR A 219 -31.95 16.78 2.80
C TYR A 219 -32.59 16.10 4.02
N LEU A 220 -32.10 16.40 5.23
CA LEU A 220 -32.77 15.99 6.47
C LEU A 220 -34.12 16.72 6.54
N LYS A 221 -35.20 15.96 6.60
CA LYS A 221 -36.51 16.53 6.91
C LYS A 221 -36.55 16.84 8.39
N ASP A 222 -37.06 18.02 8.75
CA ASP A 222 -37.40 18.33 10.13
C ASP A 222 -38.37 17.25 10.64
N SER A 223 -37.94 16.46 11.62
CA SER A 223 -38.76 15.44 12.29
C SER A 223 -39.41 16.01 13.54
#